data_AF-A0A953M7Z3-F1
#
_entry.id   AF-A0A953M7Z3-F1
#
_cell.length_a   1.000
_cell.length_b   1.000
_cell.length_c   1.000
_cell.angle_alpha   90.00
_cell.angle_beta   90.00
_cell.angle_gamma   90.00
#
_symmetry.space_group_name_H-M   'P 1'
#
loop_
_entity.id
_entity.type
_entity.pdbx_description
1 polymer ?
#
loop_
_entity_poly.entity_id
_entity_poly.type
_entity_poly.pdbx_seq_one_letter_code
_entity_poly.pdbx_strand_id
1 'polypeptide(L)' 'MPQLETRLDNTGATARFGTLLARLLRGGDVVLLTGELGAGKTTLVRAVASALG' A
#
# COMPACT_ATOMS: atom_id res chain seq x y z
N MET A 1 -9.41 4.66 -17.03
CA MET A 1 -8.64 4.57 -15.78
C MET A 1 -7.45 3.68 -16.07
N PRO A 2 -6.20 4.19 -16.05
CA PRO A 2 -5.04 3.33 -16.19
C PRO A 2 -4.98 2.33 -15.03
N GLN A 3 -4.65 1.08 -15.32
CA GLN A 3 -4.49 0.02 -14.33
C GLN A 3 -3.01 -0.38 -14.27
N LEU A 4 -2.50 -0.55 -13.06
CA LEU A 4 -1.16 -1.07 -12.80
C LEU A 4 -1.31 -2.40 -12.08
N GLU A 5 -0.67 -3.44 -12.60
CA GLU A 5 -0.56 -4.73 -11.95
C GLU A 5 0.90 -4.94 -11.51
N THR A 6 1.09 -5.35 -10.26
CA THR A 6 2.42 -5.67 -9.72
C THR A 6 2.32 -6.83 -8.76
N ARG A 7 3.35 -7.69 -8.79
CA ARG A 7 3.46 -8.84 -7.89
C ARG A 7 4.30 -8.48 -6.67
N LEU A 8 3.82 -8.84 -5.48
CA LEU A 8 4.49 -8.58 -4.21
C LEU A 8 4.74 -9.92 -3.50
N ASP A 9 5.89 -10.54 -3.80
CA ASP A 9 6.16 -11.94 -3.40
C ASP A 9 6.44 -12.15 -1.90
N ASN A 10 6.62 -11.07 -1.14
CA ASN A 10 6.88 -11.15 0.29
C ASN A 10 6.49 -9.85 1.00
N THR A 11 6.45 -9.91 2.33
CA THR A 11 6.13 -8.78 3.20
C THR A 11 7.09 -7.59 3.02
N GLY A 12 8.36 -7.86 2.71
CA GLY A 12 9.34 -6.81 2.40
C GLY A 12 9.02 -6.05 1.12
N ALA A 13 8.47 -6.73 0.09
CA ALA A 13 7.98 -6.09 -1.12
C ALA A 13 6.76 -5.20 -0.83
N THR A 14 5.81 -5.68 -0.02
CA THR A 14 4.67 -4.87 0.45
C THR A 14 5.12 -3.64 1.23
N ALA A 15 6.14 -3.78 2.08
CA ALA A 15 6.69 -2.64 2.83
C ALA A 15 7.27 -1.57 1.89
N ARG A 16 8.12 -1.97 0.93
CA ARG A 16 8.68 -1.06 -0.08
C ARG A 16 7.58 -0.40 -0.91
N PHE A 17 6.58 -1.17 -1.33
CA PHE A 17 5.43 -0.64 -2.06
C PHE A 17 4.66 0.39 -1.24
N GLY A 18 4.39 0.12 0.05
CA GLY A 18 3.75 1.08 0.95
C GLY A 18 4.53 2.39 1.10
N THR A 19 5.87 2.32 1.20
CA THR A 19 6.72 3.52 1.24
C THR A 19 6.65 4.33 -0.07
N LEU A 20 6.62 3.66 -1.23
CA LEU A 20 6.48 4.34 -2.51
C LEU A 20 5.11 4.99 -2.64
N LEU A 21 4.04 4.28 -2.25
CA LEU A 21 2.68 4.80 -2.24
C LEU A 21 2.55 6.04 -1.34
N ALA A 22 3.12 6.00 -0.12
CA ALA A 22 3.10 7.11 0.83
C ALA A 22 3.66 8.41 0.22
N ARG A 23 4.72 8.33 -0.59
CA ARG A 23 5.33 9.50 -1.25
C ARG A 23 4.43 10.15 -2.30
N LEU A 24 3.43 9.44 -2.80
CA LEU A 24 2.49 9.94 -3.80
C LEU A 24 1.21 10.52 -3.18
N LEU A 25 0.89 10.11 -1.95
CA LEU A 25 -0.32 10.56 -1.25
C LEU A 25 -0.19 12.01 -0.77
N ARG A 26 -1.33 12.69 -0.80
CA ARG A 26 -1.50 14.06 -0.31
C ARG A 26 -2.64 14.10 0.70
N GLY A 27 -2.66 15.14 1.53
CA GLY A 27 -3.78 15.38 2.43
C GLY A 27 -5.09 15.50 1.67
N GLY A 28 -6.09 14.72 2.06
CA GLY A 28 -7.40 14.64 1.40
C GLY A 28 -7.55 13.47 0.42
N ASP A 29 -6.48 12.76 0.08
CA ASP A 29 -6.58 11.55 -0.75
C ASP A 29 -7.31 10.42 0.00
N VAL A 30 -8.10 9.64 -0.74
CA VAL A 30 -8.81 8.47 -0.25
C VAL A 30 -8.33 7.24 -1.00
N VAL A 31 -7.78 6.26 -0.26
CA VAL A 31 -7.32 4.98 -0.81
C VAL A 31 -8.22 3.86 -0.30
N LEU A 32 -8.92 3.18 -1.22
CA LEU A 32 -9.71 2.00 -0.91
C LEU A 32 -8.87 0.73 -1.11
N LEU A 33 -8.76 -0.09 -0.06
CA LEU A 33 -8.13 -1.41 -0.15
C LEU A 33 -9.19 -2.51 -0.11
N THR A 34 -9.21 -3.35 -1.15
CA THR A 34 -10.11 -4.50 -1.26
C THR A 34 -9.31 -5.80 -1.34
N GLY A 35 -9.93 -6.89 -0.90
CA GLY A 35 -9.32 -8.22 -0.89
C GLY A 35 -9.78 -9.05 0.29
N GLU A 36 -9.52 -10.35 0.25
CA GLU A 36 -9.97 -11.31 1.26
C GLU A 36 -9.24 -11.18 2.60
N LEU A 37 -9.68 -11.92 3.62
CA LEU A 37 -8.97 -12.04 4.89
C LEU A 37 -7.56 -12.60 4.63
N GLY A 38 -6.54 -11.99 5.23
CA GLY A 38 -5.15 -12.40 5.01
C GLY A 38 -4.50 -11.85 3.73
N ALA A 39 -5.22 -11.12 2.88
CA ALA A 39 -4.67 -10.52 1.63
C ALA A 39 -3.59 -9.42 1.84
N GLY A 40 -3.15 -9.15 3.07
CA GLY A 40 -2.09 -8.19 3.34
C GLY A 40 -2.51 -6.72 3.40
N LYS A 41 -3.81 -6.40 3.36
CA LYS A 41 -4.35 -5.03 3.45
C LYS A 41 -3.79 -4.25 4.65
N THR A 42 -3.88 -4.81 5.86
CA THR A 42 -3.37 -4.18 7.08
C THR A 42 -1.84 -4.03 7.07
N THR A 43 -1.12 -4.97 6.46
CA THR A 43 0.34 -4.89 6.27
C THR A 43 0.70 -3.69 5.41
N LEU A 44 -0.05 -3.46 4.32
CA LEU A 44 0.13 -2.29 3.45
C LEU A 44 -0.19 -0.99 4.18
N VAL A 45 -1.32 -0.92 4.90
CA VAL A 45 -1.68 0.27 5.69
C VAL A 45 -0.58 0.64 6.68
N ARG A 46 -0.03 -0.34 7.40
CA ARG A 46 1.07 -0.10 8.35
C ARG A 46 2.32 0.43 7.64
N ALA A 47 2.70 -0.14 6.50
CA ALA A 47 3.85 0.32 5.74
C ALA A 47 3.68 1.76 5.22
N VAL A 48 2.48 2.13 4.78
CA VAL A 48 2.17 3.50 4.36
C VAL A 48 2.23 4.45 5.57
N ALA A 49 1.53 4.13 6.66
CA ALA A 49 1.50 4.96 7.85
C ALA A 49 2.91 5.19 8.43
N SER A 50 3.70 4.13 8.59
CA SER A 50 5.09 4.25 9.06
C SER A 50 5.98 5.10 8.15
N ALA A 51 5.67 5.20 6.86
CA ALA A 51 6.43 6.04 5.92
C ALA A 51 5.97 7.50 5.89
N LEU A 52 4.73 7.79 6.32
CA LEU A 52 4.22 9.17 6.44
C LEU A 52 4.69 9.88 7.72
N GLY A 53 5.09 9.10 8.74
CA GLY A 53 5.43 9.60 10.08
C GLY A 53 4.22 9.65 11.00
#